data_AF-A0AAU8DHF2-F1
#
_entry.id   AF-A0AAU8DHF2-F1
#
_cell.length_a   1.000
_cell.length_b   1.000
_cell.length_c   1.000
_cell.angle_alpha   90.00
_cell.angle_beta   90.00
_cell.angle_gamma   90.00
#
_symmetry.space_group_name_H-M   'P 1'
#
loop_
_entity.id
_entity.type
_entity.pdbx_description
1 polymer ?
#
loop_
_entity_poly.entity_id
_entity_poly.type
_entity_poly.pdbx_seq_one_letter_code
_entity_poly.pdbx_strand_id
1 'polypeptide(L)' 'MNDHRKFQIDERGQLIWDGQPVVLEQRFTLGWWELRIAGLASIAALIGAVFPIGIHFGWW' A
#
# COMPACT_ATOMS: atom_id res chain seq x y z
N MET A 1 31.21 14.21 -13.49
CA MET A 1 30.13 14.06 -12.50
C MET A 1 29.05 15.08 -12.86
N ASN A 2 27.87 14.66 -13.31
CA ASN A 2 26.55 15.32 -13.19
C ASN A 2 25.55 14.60 -14.11
N ASP A 3 24.92 13.58 -13.53
CA ASP A 3 23.96 12.64 -14.12
C ASP A 3 22.53 13.19 -13.92
N HIS A 4 22.02 13.99 -14.85
CA HIS A 4 20.69 14.61 -14.74
C HIS A 4 19.84 14.54 -16.02
N ARG A 5 20.18 13.68 -17.00
CA ARG A 5 19.46 13.62 -18.30
C ARG A 5 18.87 12.26 -18.63
N LYS A 6 18.19 11.61 -17.68
CA LYS A 6 17.47 10.36 -17.98
C LYS A 6 15.97 10.39 -17.74
N PHE A 7 15.37 11.55 -17.53
CA PHE A 7 13.91 11.70 -17.44
C PHE A 7 13.39 12.38 -18.69
N GLN A 8 12.67 11.65 -19.54
CA GLN A 8 11.93 12.21 -20.67
C GLN A 8 10.44 12.06 -20.39
N ILE A 9 9.65 13.08 -20.70
CA ILE A 9 8.20 13.07 -20.51
C ILE A 9 7.57 12.75 -21.87
N ASP A 10 6.78 11.69 -21.92
CA ASP A 10 6.04 11.26 -23.11
C ASP A 10 4.88 12.22 -23.44
N GLU A 11 4.39 12.21 -24.70
CA GLU A 11 3.25 13.03 -25.16
C GLU A 11 1.94 12.77 -24.37
N ARG A 12 1.89 11.67 -23.62
CA ARG A 12 0.79 11.31 -22.71
C ARG A 12 1.01 11.75 -21.26
N GLY A 13 2.05 12.52 -20.99
CA GLY A 13 2.40 13.03 -19.65
C GLY A 13 3.06 11.98 -18.73
N GLN A 14 3.56 10.87 -19.27
CA GLN A 14 4.22 9.81 -18.48
C GLN A 14 5.74 10.01 -18.47
N LEU A 15 6.36 9.84 -17.31
CA LEU A 15 7.82 9.91 -17.15
C LEU A 15 8.45 8.58 -17.61
N ILE A 16 9.36 8.67 -18.58
CA ILE A 16 10.15 7.57 -19.12
C ILE A 16 11.59 7.73 -18.62
N TRP A 17 12.16 6.66 -18.07
CA TRP A 17 13.58 6.57 -17.70
C TRP A 17 14.25 5.53 -18.59
N ASP A 18 15.25 5.94 -19.37
CA ASP A 18 16.07 5.06 -20.23
C ASP A 18 15.27 4.15 -21.18
N GLY A 19 14.18 4.67 -21.76
CA GLY A 19 13.32 3.91 -22.69
C GLY A 19 12.39 2.90 -22.01
N GLN A 20 12.36 2.84 -20.68
CA GLN A 20 11.38 2.08 -19.90
C GLN A 20 10.36 3.06 -19.31
N PRO A 21 9.04 2.80 -19.45
CA PRO A 21 8.03 3.60 -18.78
C PRO A 21 8.21 3.44 -17.27
N VAL A 22 8.56 4.53 -16.58
CA VAL A 22 8.60 4.50 -15.12
C VAL A 22 7.15 4.63 -14.68
N VAL A 23 6.57 3.51 -14.29
CA VAL A 23 5.29 3.48 -13.59
C VAL A 23 5.53 4.10 -12.20
N LEU A 24 5.57 5.44 -12.11
CA LEU A 24 5.68 6.17 -10.84
C LEU A 24 4.48 5.89 -9.93
N GLU A 25 3.35 5.52 -10.52
CA GLU A 25 2.15 5.17 -9.79
C GLU A 25 1.97 3.66 -9.85
N GLN A 26 2.74 2.95 -9.03
CA GLN A 26 2.32 1.62 -8.59
C GLN A 26 1.03 1.83 -7.81
N ARG A 27 -0.08 1.96 -8.53
CA ARG A 27 -1.42 1.83 -7.97
C ARG A 27 -1.47 0.42 -7.43
N PHE A 28 -1.19 0.28 -6.13
CA PHE A 28 -1.74 -0.79 -5.32
C PHE A 28 -3.26 -0.63 -5.37
N THR A 29 -3.84 -1.00 -6.51
CA THR A 29 -5.26 -1.27 -6.57
C THR A 29 -5.43 -2.55 -5.78
N LEU A 30 -5.66 -2.39 -4.48
CA LEU A 30 -5.98 -3.50 -3.60
C LEU A 30 -7.18 -4.19 -4.23
N GLY A 31 -6.96 -5.37 -4.80
CA GLY A 31 -8.03 -6.14 -5.40
C GLY A 31 -9.10 -6.37 -4.34
N TRP A 32 -10.37 -6.46 -4.74
CA TRP A 32 -11.48 -6.69 -3.80
C TRP A 32 -11.21 -7.85 -2.83
N TRP A 33 -10.50 -8.88 -3.28
CA TRP A 33 -10.02 -9.99 -2.45
C TRP A 33 -8.97 -9.60 -1.41
N GLU A 34 -7.95 -8.84 -1.80
CA GLU A 34 -6.89 -8.38 -0.90
C GLU A 34 -7.44 -7.43 0.17
N LEU A 35 -8.39 -6.56 -0.22
CA LEU A 35 -9.11 -5.70 0.72
C LEU A 35 -9.91 -6.50 1.75
N ARG A 36 -10.57 -7.58 1.33
CA ARG A 36 -11.32 -8.45 2.24
C ARG A 36 -10.43 -9.18 3.22
N ILE A 37 -9.30 -9.71 2.75
CA ILE A 37 -8.33 -10.41 3.60
C ILE A 37 -7.70 -9.44 4.60
N ALA A 38 -7.28 -8.25 4.14
CA ALA A 38 -6.75 -7.21 5.01
C ALA A 38 -7.78 -6.74 6.05
N GLY A 39 -9.06 -6.64 5.67
CA GLY A 39 -10.15 -6.33 6.60
C GLY A 39 -10.32 -7.39 7.69
N LEU A 40 -10.35 -8.67 7.30
CA LEU A 40 -10.46 -9.78 8.26
C LEU A 40 -9.24 -9.83 9.20
N ALA A 41 -8.03 -9.65 8.66
CA ALA A 41 -6.80 -9.60 9.44
C ALA A 41 -6.81 -8.44 10.45
N SER A 42 -7.29 -7.26 10.03
CA SER A 42 -7.39 -6.08 10.90
C SER A 42 -8.38 -6.30 12.05
N ILE A 43 -9.53 -6.92 11.77
CA ILE A 43 -10.53 -7.25 12.81
C ILE A 43 -9.97 -8.29 13.80
N ALA A 44 -9.31 -9.34 13.29
CA ALA A 44 -8.69 -10.36 14.13
C ALA A 44 -7.59 -9.77 15.03
N ALA A 45 -6.75 -8.89 14.48
CA ALA A 45 -5.73 -8.17 15.24
C ALA A 45 -6.35 -7.27 16.31
N LEU A 46 -7.43 -6.55 15.98
CA LEU A 46 -8.15 -5.70 16.92
C LEU A 46 -8.75 -6.51 18.08
N ILE A 47 -9.41 -7.62 17.78
CA ILE A 47 -9.97 -8.50 18.82
C ILE A 47 -8.85 -9.09 19.68
N GLY A 48 -7.76 -9.57 19.07
CA GLY A 48 -6.60 -10.09 19.80
C GLY A 48 -5.94 -9.06 20.70
N ALA A 49 -5.94 -7.78 20.30
CA ALA A 49 -5.42 -6.68 21.11
C ALA A 49 -6.38 -6.24 22.24
N VAL A 50 -7.69 -6.22 21.97
CA VAL A 50 -8.71 -5.80 22.94
C VAL A 50 -9.04 -6.88 23.95
N PHE A 51 -8.93 -8.17 23.59
CA PHE A 51 -9.24 -9.29 24.46
C PHE A 51 -8.48 -9.29 25.80
N PRO A 52 -7.13 -9.17 25.84
CA PRO A 52 -6.42 -9.12 27.13
C PRO A 52 -6.77 -7.88 27.95
N ILE A 53 -7.12 -6.77 27.30
CA ILE A 53 -7.58 -5.54 27.96
C ILE A 53 -8.94 -5.79 28.61
N GLY A 54 -9.90 -6.35 27.88
CA GLY A 54 -11.23 -6.68 28.41
C GLY A 54 -11.17 -7.61 29.62
N ILE A 55 -10.30 -8.62 29.58
CA ILE A 55 -10.04 -9.51 30.73
C ILE A 55 -9.41 -8.75 31.90
N HIS A 56 -8.43 -7.88 31.64
CA HIS A 56 -7.80 -7.08 32.70
C HIS A 56 -8.74 -6.09 33.38
N PHE A 57 -9.71 -5.53 32.64
CA PHE A 57 -10.64 -4.51 33.13
C PHE A 57 -12.01 -5.06 33.55
N GLY A 58 -12.24 -6.37 33.46
CA GLY A 58 -13.49 -7.02 33.87
C GLY A 58 -14.70 -6.64 33.00
N TRP A 59 -14.49 -6.34 31.72
CA TRP A 59 -15.56 -6.06 30.77
C TRP A 59 -16.36 -7.30 30.33
N TRP A 60 -15.84 -8.51 30.63
CA TRP A 60 -16.44 -9.82 30.37
C TRP A 60 -16.35 -10.69 31.62
#